data_AF-A0AAW1BKG2-F1
#
_entry.id   AF-A0AAW1BKG2-F1
#
_cell.length_a   1.000
_cell.length_b   1.000
_cell.length_c   1.000
_cell.angle_alpha   90.00
_cell.angle_beta   90.00
_cell.angle_gamma   90.00
#
_symmetry.space_group_name_H-M   'P 1'
#
loop_
_entity.id
_entity.type
_entity.pdbx_description
1 polymer ?
#
loop_
_entity_poly.entity_id
_entity_poly.type
_entity_poly.pdbx_seq_one_letter_code
_entity_poly.pdbx_strand_id
1 'polypeptide(L)'
;MKFTLRDCNSIPWVLGTCKETFNLYYLESDESHGIKFKPNQYSKIDTIAADESFTQMDLGDRILKLNTEVREVGPINRKGFFLAFQDIGACIALVSVRVYYKKCPFTVRNLAMFPDTIPRVDSSSLVEVRGSCVKSAEERDTPKLYCGADGDWLVPLGRCICSVGYEEVDGSCHGKTIVLSKFQGKF
;
A
#
# COMPACT_ATOMS: atom_id res chain seq x y z
N MET A 1 -3.20 -1.03 12.48
CA MET A 1 -2.79 -1.41 13.86
C MET A 1 -3.75 -2.44 14.40
N LYS A 2 -3.29 -3.32 15.30
CA LYS A 2 -4.10 -4.31 15.99
C LYS A 2 -3.96 -4.14 17.49
N PHE A 3 -5.07 -4.12 18.22
CA PHE A 3 -5.07 -3.84 19.66
C PHE A 3 -6.28 -4.46 20.35
N THR A 4 -6.21 -4.54 21.68
CA THR A 4 -7.35 -4.89 22.54
C THR A 4 -7.65 -3.72 23.46
N LEU A 5 -8.92 -3.56 23.82
CA LEU A 5 -9.40 -2.48 24.68
C LEU A 5 -10.42 -3.04 25.67
N ARG A 6 -10.25 -2.71 26.95
CA ARG A 6 -11.18 -3.12 28.00
C ARG A 6 -12.26 -2.07 28.23
N ASP A 7 -13.51 -2.51 28.30
CA ASP A 7 -14.67 -1.65 28.61
C ASP A 7 -14.50 -1.00 29.99
N CYS A 8 -14.64 0.33 30.06
CA CYS A 8 -14.55 1.09 31.29
C CYS A 8 -15.56 0.67 32.36
N ASN A 9 -16.77 0.27 31.96
CA ASN A 9 -17.82 -0.21 32.87
C ASN A 9 -17.43 -1.52 33.55
N SER A 10 -16.52 -2.28 32.93
CA SER A 10 -16.00 -3.53 33.49
C SER A 10 -14.85 -3.33 34.48
N ILE A 11 -14.41 -2.09 34.70
CA ILE A 11 -13.30 -1.75 35.58
C ILE A 11 -13.86 -1.06 36.84
N PRO A 12 -13.71 -1.66 38.03
CA PRO A 12 -14.11 -1.01 39.27
C PRO A 12 -13.29 0.26 39.53
N TRP A 13 -13.93 1.30 40.10
CA TRP A 13 -13.29 2.51 40.62
C TRP A 13 -12.65 3.48 39.61
N VAL A 14 -13.03 3.42 38.33
CA VAL A 14 -12.45 4.30 37.28
C VAL A 14 -13.47 5.22 36.59
N LEU A 15 -14.66 5.38 37.19
CA LEU A 15 -15.71 6.25 36.68
C LEU A 15 -15.20 7.69 36.56
N GLY A 16 -15.27 8.25 35.35
CA GLY A 16 -14.87 9.63 35.04
C GLY A 16 -13.41 9.81 34.61
N THR A 17 -12.52 8.87 34.93
CA THR A 17 -11.10 8.90 34.51
C THR A 17 -10.80 7.96 33.34
N CYS A 18 -11.51 6.83 33.27
CA CYS A 18 -11.34 5.86 32.21
C CYS A 18 -11.79 6.38 30.84
N LYS A 19 -11.05 6.00 29.80
CA LYS A 19 -11.34 6.29 28.40
C LYS A 19 -11.34 5.00 27.58
N GLU A 20 -12.07 5.02 26.48
CA GLU A 20 -12.17 3.90 25.53
C GLU A 20 -11.56 4.27 24.18
N THR A 21 -10.65 5.25 24.21
CA THR A 21 -9.99 5.78 23.02
C THR A 21 -8.56 6.16 23.34
N PHE A 22 -7.69 6.05 22.34
CA PHE A 22 -6.33 6.61 22.38
C PHE A 22 -6.07 7.44 21.12
N ASN A 23 -5.11 8.35 21.16
CA ASN A 23 -4.81 9.19 20.01
C ASN A 23 -3.60 8.65 19.25
N LEU A 24 -3.67 8.67 17.92
CA LEU A 24 -2.57 8.36 17.02
C LEU A 24 -1.98 9.67 16.47
N TYR A 25 -0.66 9.76 16.45
CA TYR A 25 0.10 10.94 16.03
C TYR A 25 1.25 10.56 15.09
N TYR A 26 1.70 11.54 14.29
CA TYR A 26 2.92 11.42 13.49
C TYR A 26 3.79 12.68 13.50
N LEU A 27 5.06 12.50 13.19
CA LEU A 27 6.03 13.58 12.99
C LEU A 27 6.97 13.22 11.85
N GLU A 28 7.04 14.05 10.82
CA GLU A 28 8.00 13.91 9.73
C GLU A 28 9.40 14.42 10.11
N SER A 29 10.43 13.67 9.74
CA SER A 29 11.83 14.03 10.03
C SER A 29 12.78 13.55 8.94
N ASP A 30 13.85 14.31 8.72
CA ASP A 30 14.99 13.89 7.90
C ASP A 30 16.07 13.16 8.72
N GLU A 31 15.99 13.24 10.05
CA GLU A 31 16.90 12.60 11.01
C GLU A 31 16.33 11.27 11.49
N SER A 32 17.14 10.20 11.45
CA SER A 32 16.75 8.85 11.86
C SER A 32 16.96 8.55 13.35
N HIS A 33 17.80 9.32 14.04
CA HIS A 33 18.17 9.11 15.45
C HIS A 33 18.28 10.43 16.20
N GLY A 34 18.09 10.41 17.53
CA GLY A 34 18.44 11.55 18.39
C GLY A 34 17.37 12.63 18.57
N ILE A 35 16.18 12.47 18.00
CA ILE A 35 15.08 13.40 18.24
C ILE A 35 14.58 13.20 19.67
N LYS A 36 14.80 14.20 20.52
CA LYS A 36 14.15 14.26 21.84
C LYS A 36 12.65 14.32 21.62
N PHE A 37 11.91 13.41 22.25
CA PHE A 37 10.45 13.38 22.17
C PHE A 37 9.86 14.70 22.69
N LYS A 38 9.19 15.45 21.80
CA LYS A 38 8.51 16.71 22.10
C LYS A 38 7.06 16.60 21.62
N PRO A 39 6.09 16.35 22.52
CA PRO A 39 4.68 16.13 22.14
C PRO A 39 4.11 17.19 21.19
N ASN A 40 4.45 18.47 21.41
CA ASN A 40 3.91 19.60 20.65
C ASN A 40 4.33 19.63 19.18
N GLN A 41 5.33 18.84 18.77
CA GLN A 41 5.76 18.74 17.38
C GLN A 41 4.98 17.70 16.59
N TYR A 42 4.27 16.80 17.27
CA TYR A 42 3.53 15.73 16.64
C TYR A 42 2.15 16.22 16.18
N SER A 43 1.79 15.89 14.95
CA SER A 43 0.48 16.15 14.37
C SER A 43 -0.46 15.00 14.68
N LYS A 44 -1.68 15.30 15.15
CA LYS A 44 -2.70 14.29 15.43
C LYS A 44 -3.22 13.71 14.12
N ILE A 45 -3.21 12.38 13.99
CA ILE A 45 -3.82 11.65 12.89
C ILE A 45 -5.30 11.47 13.19
N ASP A 46 -5.61 10.78 14.29
CA ASP A 46 -6.98 10.48 14.68
C ASP A 46 -7.10 10.07 16.16
N THR A 47 -8.33 10.07 16.66
CA THR A 47 -8.73 9.41 17.90
C THR A 47 -9.21 8.00 17.57
N ILE A 48 -8.48 6.98 18.00
CA ILE A 48 -8.80 5.59 17.72
C ILE A 48 -9.71 5.05 18.82
N ALA A 49 -10.84 4.47 18.41
CA ALA A 49 -11.76 3.73 19.25
C ALA A 49 -11.69 2.24 18.91
N ALA A 50 -12.20 1.39 19.80
CA ALA A 50 -12.40 -0.02 19.51
C ALA A 50 -13.79 -0.25 18.89
N ASP A 51 -13.89 -1.14 17.91
CA ASP A 51 -15.17 -1.68 17.43
C ASP A 51 -15.76 -2.62 18.47
N GLU A 52 -14.92 -3.45 19.10
CA GLU A 52 -15.28 -4.36 20.18
C GLU A 52 -14.36 -4.17 21.38
N SER A 53 -14.94 -3.92 22.55
CA SER A 53 -14.24 -3.96 23.83
C SER A 53 -14.51 -5.29 24.55
N PHE A 54 -13.57 -5.72 25.39
CA PHE A 54 -13.76 -6.90 26.24
C PHE A 54 -14.12 -6.49 27.67
N THR A 55 -14.92 -7.32 28.32
CA THR A 55 -15.45 -7.11 29.67
C THR A 55 -14.87 -8.13 30.66
N GLN A 56 -15.28 -8.02 31.93
CA GLN A 56 -14.89 -8.97 32.97
C GLN A 56 -15.42 -10.41 32.71
N MET A 57 -16.55 -10.55 32.00
CA MET A 57 -17.08 -11.86 31.60
C MET A 57 -16.18 -12.50 30.54
N ASP A 58 -15.78 -11.74 29.51
CA ASP A 58 -14.89 -12.21 28.45
C ASP A 58 -13.53 -12.67 29.00
N LEU A 59 -13.02 -11.98 30.02
CA LEU A 59 -11.83 -12.39 30.77
C LEU A 59 -12.01 -13.76 31.45
N GLY A 60 -13.19 -14.02 32.02
CA GLY A 60 -13.54 -15.31 32.61
C GLY A 60 -13.55 -16.44 31.59
N ASP A 61 -14.04 -16.15 30.38
CA ASP A 61 -14.10 -17.08 29.24
C ASP A 61 -12.78 -17.12 28.44
N ARG A 62 -11.77 -16.35 28.83
CA ARG A 62 -10.48 -16.18 28.14
C ARG A 62 -10.61 -15.70 26.69
N ILE A 63 -11.66 -14.92 26.41
CA ILE A 63 -11.93 -14.33 25.12
C ILE A 63 -11.32 -12.92 25.11
N LEU A 64 -10.46 -12.65 24.13
CA LEU A 64 -9.95 -11.31 23.86
C LEU A 64 -10.55 -10.79 22.56
N LYS A 65 -10.98 -9.53 22.57
CA LYS A 65 -11.53 -8.84 21.39
C LYS A 65 -10.43 -8.07 20.69
N LEU A 66 -9.97 -8.60 19.55
CA LEU A 66 -8.89 -8.02 18.76
C LEU A 66 -9.45 -7.05 17.72
N ASN A 67 -9.18 -5.77 17.91
CA ASN A 67 -9.56 -4.70 16.99
C ASN A 67 -8.49 -4.51 15.92
N THR A 68 -8.91 -4.16 14.70
CA THR A 68 -8.00 -3.82 13.60
C THR A 68 -8.40 -2.48 13.01
N GLU A 69 -7.53 -1.49 13.15
CA GLU A 69 -7.80 -0.13 12.66
C GLU A 69 -6.75 0.29 11.63
N VAL A 70 -7.20 0.88 10.52
CA VAL A 70 -6.33 1.37 9.43
C VAL A 70 -6.55 2.86 9.28
N ARG A 71 -5.45 3.63 9.27
CA ARG A 71 -5.46 5.07 9.04
C ARG A 71 -4.38 5.42 8.04
N GLU A 72 -4.69 6.35 7.16
CA GLU A 72 -3.78 6.88 6.15
C GLU A 72 -3.05 8.10 6.71
N VAL A 73 -1.79 8.27 6.31
CA VAL A 73 -0.94 9.38 6.72
C VAL A 73 -0.21 9.88 5.48
N GLY A 74 -0.30 11.18 5.20
CA GLY A 74 0.46 11.78 4.11
C GLY A 74 -0.24 12.97 3.45
N PRO A 75 0.38 13.56 2.42
CA PRO A 75 1.65 13.13 1.79
C PRO A 75 2.87 13.31 2.71
N ILE A 76 3.77 12.32 2.74
CA ILE A 76 5.06 12.39 3.45
C ILE A 76 6.10 13.01 2.52
N ASN A 77 6.70 14.12 2.96
CA ASN A 77 7.63 14.92 2.16
C ASN A 77 9.07 14.90 2.71
N ARG A 78 9.29 14.39 3.91
CA ARG A 78 10.64 14.18 4.50
C ARG A 78 11.15 12.75 4.30
N LYS A 79 12.41 12.51 4.63
CA LYS A 79 13.04 11.18 4.48
C LYS A 79 12.38 10.08 5.32
N GLY A 80 11.70 10.43 6.39
CA GLY A 80 10.98 9.48 7.24
C GLY A 80 9.99 10.16 8.18
N PHE A 81 9.39 9.35 9.05
CA PHE A 81 8.46 9.82 10.07
C PHE A 81 8.47 8.91 11.30
N PHE A 82 8.00 9.46 12.41
CA PHE A 82 7.76 8.77 13.67
C PHE A 82 6.25 8.64 13.88
N LEU A 83 5.81 7.52 14.44
CA LEU A 83 4.45 7.33 14.94
C LEU A 83 4.47 7.39 16.46
N ALA A 84 3.46 8.04 17.05
CA ALA A 84 3.28 8.09 18.49
C ALA A 84 1.83 7.74 18.87
N PHE A 85 1.69 7.05 19.99
CA PHE A 85 0.42 6.61 20.56
C PHE A 85 0.27 7.29 21.90
N GLN A 86 -0.76 8.12 22.05
CA GLN A 86 -1.05 8.82 23.29
C GLN A 86 -2.27 8.18 23.95
N ASP A 87 -2.02 7.55 25.09
CA ASP A 87 -3.05 7.13 26.02
C ASP A 87 -3.45 8.31 26.93
N ILE A 88 -4.75 8.49 27.12
CA ILE A 88 -5.36 9.53 27.96
C ILE A 88 -6.12 8.93 29.17
N GLY A 89 -5.98 7.62 29.41
CA GLY A 89 -6.61 6.93 30.54
C GLY A 89 -7.37 5.65 30.13
N ALA A 90 -6.97 5.01 29.04
CA ALA A 90 -7.59 3.81 28.50
C ALA A 90 -6.84 2.54 28.92
N CYS A 91 -7.58 1.45 29.09
CA CYS A 91 -6.99 0.14 29.34
C CYS A 91 -6.79 -0.58 28.00
N ILE A 92 -5.65 -0.30 27.36
CA ILE A 92 -5.31 -0.78 26.01
C ILE A 92 -4.09 -1.68 26.00
N ALA A 93 -4.06 -2.63 25.06
CA ALA A 93 -2.86 -3.35 24.69
C ALA A 93 -2.66 -3.33 23.17
N LEU A 94 -1.59 -2.67 22.71
CA LEU A 94 -1.18 -2.68 21.31
C LEU A 94 -0.50 -4.02 20.98
N VAL A 95 -1.11 -4.79 20.08
CA VAL A 95 -0.63 -6.12 19.68
C VAL A 95 0.30 -6.04 18.48
N SER A 96 -0.01 -5.20 17.49
CA SER A 96 0.82 -5.04 16.30
C SER A 96 0.60 -3.69 15.62
N VAL A 97 1.69 -3.08 15.17
CA VAL A 97 1.66 -1.90 14.31
C VAL A 97 2.32 -2.30 13.00
N ARG A 98 1.58 -2.16 11.90
CA ARG A 98 2.07 -2.38 10.55
C ARG A 98 1.90 -1.09 9.77
N VAL A 99 3.01 -0.62 9.22
CA VAL A 99 3.05 0.54 8.32
C VAL A 99 3.39 0.01 6.94
N TYR A 100 2.66 0.46 5.93
CA TYR A 100 2.89 0.10 4.54
C TYR A 100 2.41 1.23 3.63
N TYR A 101 2.90 1.24 2.40
CA TYR A 101 2.39 2.08 1.32
C TYR A 101 1.90 1.18 0.19
N LYS A 102 0.98 1.68 -0.62
CA LYS A 102 0.48 0.99 -1.82
C LYS A 102 1.33 1.41 -3.02
N LYS A 103 1.51 0.49 -3.98
CA LYS A 103 2.13 0.77 -5.28
C LYS A 103 1.49 -0.11 -6.33
N CYS A 104 1.39 0.40 -7.55
CA CYS A 104 1.10 -0.40 -8.73
C CYS A 104 2.41 -1.06 -9.18
N PRO A 105 2.50 -2.41 -9.16
CA PRO A 105 3.74 -3.12 -9.40
C PRO A 105 4.14 -3.08 -10.89
N PHE A 106 5.42 -3.26 -11.19
CA PHE A 106 5.91 -3.45 -12.54
C PHE A 106 5.09 -4.53 -13.28
N THR A 107 4.64 -4.22 -14.49
CA THR A 107 3.88 -5.16 -15.32
C THR A 107 4.16 -4.97 -16.80
N VAL A 108 3.94 -6.02 -17.58
CA VAL A 108 3.90 -5.96 -19.04
C VAL A 108 2.47 -6.22 -19.51
N ARG A 109 1.94 -5.31 -20.34
CA ARG A 109 0.60 -5.39 -20.94
C ARG A 109 0.66 -4.86 -22.37
N ASN A 110 0.03 -5.56 -23.30
CA ASN A 110 -0.02 -5.16 -24.71
C ASN A 110 1.38 -4.84 -25.32
N LEU A 111 2.38 -5.68 -24.99
CA LEU A 111 3.79 -5.50 -25.38
C LEU A 111 4.43 -4.18 -24.92
N ALA A 112 3.89 -3.55 -23.87
CA ALA A 112 4.44 -2.39 -23.21
C ALA A 112 4.76 -2.68 -21.74
N MET A 113 5.91 -2.20 -21.29
CA MET A 113 6.39 -2.23 -19.91
C MET A 113 5.87 -1.00 -19.16
N PHE A 114 5.35 -1.22 -17.96
CA PHE A 114 4.89 -0.19 -17.04
C PHE A 114 5.68 -0.31 -15.72
N PRO A 115 6.40 0.74 -15.29
CA PRO A 115 7.23 0.70 -14.09
C PRO A 115 6.40 0.68 -12.80
N ASP A 116 7.06 0.29 -11.70
CA ASP A 116 6.53 0.50 -10.35
C ASP A 116 6.10 1.96 -10.19
N THR A 117 4.84 2.18 -9.84
CA THR A 117 4.25 3.53 -9.70
C THR A 117 3.57 3.67 -8.35
N ILE A 118 3.87 4.74 -7.63
CA ILE A 118 3.20 5.08 -6.37
C ILE A 118 1.97 5.93 -6.70
N PRO A 119 0.76 5.55 -6.27
CA PRO A 119 -0.43 6.35 -6.49
C PRO A 119 -0.36 7.67 -5.72
N ARG A 120 -1.19 8.64 -6.12
CA ARG A 120 -1.36 9.87 -5.34
C ARG A 120 -2.21 9.59 -4.10
N VAL A 121 -2.09 10.49 -3.11
CA VAL A 121 -2.70 10.34 -1.77
C VAL A 121 -4.22 10.56 -1.80
N ASP A 122 -4.76 11.21 -2.83
CA ASP A 122 -6.20 11.43 -2.97
C ASP A 122 -6.91 10.18 -3.50
N SER A 123 -7.84 9.64 -2.70
CA SER A 123 -8.54 8.36 -2.92
C SER A 123 -9.33 8.27 -4.23
N SER A 124 -9.62 9.39 -4.89
CA SER A 124 -10.33 9.44 -6.17
C SER A 124 -9.42 9.62 -7.39
N SER A 125 -8.10 9.77 -7.22
CA SER A 125 -7.23 10.07 -8.34
C SER A 125 -6.67 8.82 -9.02
N LEU A 126 -6.48 8.96 -10.33
CA LEU A 126 -5.82 7.98 -11.17
C LEU A 126 -4.54 8.60 -11.71
N VAL A 127 -3.42 7.91 -11.51
CA VAL A 127 -2.15 8.34 -12.10
C VAL A 127 -2.03 7.71 -13.48
N GLU A 128 -2.08 8.54 -14.53
CA GLU A 128 -1.79 8.09 -15.89
C GLU A 128 -0.31 7.73 -16.02
N VAL A 129 -0.03 6.53 -16.53
CA VAL A 129 1.32 6.01 -16.77
C VAL A 129 1.43 5.60 -18.22
N ARG A 130 2.33 6.26 -18.97
CA ARG A 130 2.70 5.87 -20.33
C ARG A 130 3.65 4.68 -20.28
N GLY A 131 3.32 3.61 -20.99
CA GLY A 131 4.16 2.43 -21.14
C GLY A 131 5.30 2.65 -22.13
N SER A 132 6.34 1.83 -22.02
CA SER A 132 7.43 1.76 -23.00
C SER A 132 7.39 0.42 -23.71
N CYS A 133 7.46 0.39 -25.04
CA CYS A 133 7.44 -0.89 -25.77
C CYS A 133 8.58 -1.82 -25.32
N VAL A 134 8.28 -3.11 -25.24
CA VAL A 134 9.30 -4.13 -24.99
C VAL A 134 10.33 -4.15 -26.12
N LYS A 135 11.49 -4.77 -25.87
CA LYS A 135 12.53 -4.90 -26.88
C LYS A 135 11.99 -5.58 -28.15
N SER A 136 12.39 -5.07 -29.32
CA SER A 136 11.96 -5.55 -30.63
C SER A 136 10.44 -5.43 -30.87
N ALA A 137 9.82 -4.42 -30.25
CA ALA A 137 8.46 -3.99 -30.52
C ALA A 137 8.41 -2.49 -30.85
N GLU A 138 7.40 -2.11 -31.62
CA GLU A 138 7.13 -0.75 -32.06
C GLU A 138 5.77 -0.27 -31.55
N GLU A 139 5.67 1.02 -31.24
CA GLU A 139 4.44 1.64 -30.80
C GLU A 139 3.45 1.73 -31.97
N ARG A 140 2.29 1.09 -31.82
CA ARG A 140 1.18 1.24 -32.77
C ARG A 140 0.23 2.32 -32.30
N ASP A 141 -0.19 2.21 -31.04
CA ASP A 141 -1.04 3.18 -30.34
C ASP A 141 -0.39 3.45 -28.98
N THR A 142 -0.35 4.70 -28.53
CA THR A 142 0.33 5.06 -27.28
C THR A 142 -0.16 4.21 -26.09
N PRO A 143 0.69 3.33 -25.52
CA PRO A 143 0.28 2.44 -24.44
C PRO A 143 0.15 3.22 -23.14
N LYS A 144 -0.98 3.09 -22.45
CA LYS A 144 -1.26 3.74 -21.17
C LYS A 144 -1.95 2.80 -20.19
N LEU A 145 -1.64 2.97 -18.91
CA LEU A 145 -2.37 2.41 -17.78
C LEU A 145 -2.67 3.52 -16.77
N TYR A 146 -3.65 3.26 -15.90
CA TYR A 146 -4.00 4.15 -14.79
C TYR A 146 -3.73 3.44 -13.47
N CYS A 147 -2.84 3.97 -12.65
CA CYS A 147 -2.57 3.45 -11.31
C CYS A 147 -3.57 4.07 -10.31
N GLY A 148 -4.40 3.22 -9.69
CA GLY A 148 -5.39 3.63 -8.69
C GLY A 148 -4.81 3.73 -7.27
N ALA A 149 -5.50 4.47 -6.40
CA ALA A 149 -5.12 4.63 -4.98
C ALA A 149 -4.96 3.31 -4.22
N ASP A 150 -5.64 2.25 -4.65
CA ASP A 150 -5.52 0.90 -4.07
C ASP A 150 -4.26 0.13 -4.47
N GLY A 151 -3.47 0.66 -5.41
CA GLY A 151 -2.29 -0.02 -5.95
C GLY A 151 -2.60 -0.95 -7.12
N ASP A 152 -3.81 -0.86 -7.68
CA ASP A 152 -4.25 -1.65 -8.82
C ASP A 152 -4.09 -0.89 -10.15
N TRP A 153 -3.68 -1.63 -11.18
CA TRP A 153 -3.68 -1.15 -12.56
C TRP A 153 -5.07 -1.24 -13.16
N LEU A 154 -5.54 -0.12 -13.71
CA LEU A 154 -6.82 0.00 -14.39
C LEU A 154 -6.62 0.26 -15.89
N VAL A 155 -7.75 0.21 -16.63
CA VAL A 155 -7.95 0.50 -18.07
C VAL A 155 -6.67 0.53 -18.93
N PRO A 156 -6.33 -0.58 -19.63
CA PRO A 156 -5.29 -0.59 -20.64
C PRO A 156 -5.75 0.14 -21.91
N LEU A 157 -4.98 1.12 -22.34
CA LEU A 157 -5.14 1.80 -23.63
C LEU A 157 -3.89 1.62 -24.47
N GLY A 158 -4.06 1.60 -25.80
CA GLY A 158 -2.97 1.45 -26.75
C GLY A 158 -2.20 0.13 -26.65
N ARG A 159 -1.21 -0.02 -27.53
CA ARG A 159 -0.38 -1.22 -27.61
C ARG A 159 0.88 -1.02 -28.42
N CYS A 160 1.85 -1.87 -28.15
CA CYS A 160 2.95 -2.12 -29.06
C CYS A 160 2.68 -3.37 -29.91
N ILE A 161 3.45 -3.54 -30.98
CA ILE A 161 3.46 -4.71 -31.85
C ILE A 161 4.90 -5.15 -32.07
N CYS A 162 5.16 -6.45 -32.18
CA CYS A 162 6.52 -6.91 -32.50
C CYS A 162 6.98 -6.37 -33.86
N SER A 163 8.23 -5.93 -33.92
CA SER A 163 8.88 -5.52 -35.15
C SER A 163 8.92 -6.67 -36.15
N VAL A 164 9.13 -6.32 -37.43
CA VAL A 164 9.24 -7.31 -38.51
C VAL A 164 10.33 -8.35 -38.19
N GLY A 165 10.00 -9.63 -38.35
CA GLY A 165 10.89 -10.76 -38.05
C GLY A 165 10.80 -11.29 -36.61
N TYR A 166 9.97 -10.66 -35.76
CA TYR A 166 9.70 -11.11 -34.39
C TYR A 166 8.24 -11.56 -34.23
N GLU A 167 8.00 -12.42 -33.24
CA GLU A 167 6.66 -12.83 -32.84
C GLU A 167 6.47 -12.69 -31.32
N GLU A 168 5.23 -12.41 -30.93
CA GLU A 168 4.86 -12.27 -29.52
C GLU A 168 4.79 -13.64 -28.86
N VAL A 169 5.58 -13.81 -27.79
CA VAL A 169 5.57 -15.00 -26.92
C VAL A 169 5.71 -14.50 -25.48
N ASP A 170 4.73 -14.81 -24.63
CA ASP A 170 4.69 -14.46 -23.21
C ASP A 170 4.99 -12.98 -22.89
N GLY A 171 4.41 -12.07 -23.67
CA GLY A 171 4.57 -10.62 -23.49
C GLY A 171 5.95 -10.08 -23.91
N SER A 172 6.74 -10.87 -24.65
CA SER A 172 8.02 -10.48 -25.22
C SER A 172 8.07 -10.79 -26.72
N CYS A 173 8.91 -10.08 -27.46
CA CYS A 173 9.10 -10.32 -28.89
C CYS A 173 10.34 -11.18 -29.13
N HIS A 174 10.14 -12.37 -29.69
CA HIS A 174 11.21 -13.32 -30.00
C HIS A 174 11.47 -13.35 -31.49
N GLY A 175 12.74 -13.26 -31.89
CA GLY A 175 13.12 -13.33 -33.29
C GLY A 175 12.85 -14.74 -33.82
N LYS A 176 12.25 -14.83 -35.00
CA LYS A 176 12.15 -16.12 -35.69
C LYS A 176 13.57 -16.58 -36.01
N THR A 177 13.97 -17.71 -35.42
CA THR A 177 15.11 -18.44 -35.97
C THR A 177 14.64 -18.97 -37.31
N ILE A 178 14.99 -18.28 -38.40
CA ILE A 178 14.80 -18.82 -39.74
C ILE A 178 15.72 -20.03 -39.82
N VAL A 179 15.17 -21.21 -39.51
CA VAL A 179 15.81 -22.46 -39.91
C VAL A 179 15.73 -22.46 -41.43
N LEU A 180 16.82 -22.07 -42.08
CA LEU A 180 17.00 -22.28 -43.51
C LEU A 180 17.03 -23.79 -43.74
N SER A 181 15.86 -24.42 -43.81
CA SER A 181 15.72 -25.76 -44.34
C SER A 181 16.15 -25.69 -45.81
N LYS A 182 17.38 -26.14 -46.10
CA LYS A 182 17.89 -26.32 -47.46
C LYS A 182 16.85 -27.14 -48.25
N PHE A 183 16.11 -26.48 -49.13
CA PHE A 183 15.44 -27.18 -50.22
C PHE A 183 16.53 -27.65 -51.18
N GLN A 184 17.01 -28.88 -50.99
CA GLN A 184 17.73 -29.59 -52.04
C GLN A 184 16.73 -29.96 -53.13
N GLY A 185 16.56 -29.06 -54.10
CA GLY A 185 15.98 -29.41 -55.39
C GLY A 185 16.89 -30.44 -56.06
N LYS A 186 16.38 -31.64 -56.27
CA LYS A 186 16.95 -32.59 -57.23
C LYS A 186 16.37 -32.24 -58.61
N PHE A 187 17.25 -31.89 -59.54
CA PHE A 187 17.01 -31.97 -60.98
C PHE A 187 16.94 -33.44 -61.42
#